data_AF-A0A2A2GZS3-F1
#
_entry.id   AF-A0A2A2GZS3-F1
#
_cell.length_a   1.000
_cell.length_b   1.000
_cell.length_c   1.000
_cell.angle_alpha   90.00
_cell.angle_beta   90.00
_cell.angle_gamma   90.00
#
_symmetry.space_group_name_H-M   'P 1'
#
loop_
_entity.id
_entity.type
_entity.pdbx_description
1 polymer ?
#
loop_
_entity_poly.entity_id
_entity_poly.type
_entity_poly.pdbx_seq_one_letter_code
_entity_poly.pdbx_strand_id
1 'polypeptide(L)' 'MVKFMQNYFYSAQTNGFYISSLKSIYETSINGWPEDAMPISDEFYQELIDGQSCGKFIKRVA' A
#
# COMPACT_ATOMS: atom_id res chain seq x y z
N MET A 1 -16.21 -11.54 -16.36
CA MET A 1 -15.95 -10.42 -15.44
C MET A 1 -14.49 -10.49 -15.05
N VAL A 2 -13.64 -9.58 -15.57
CA VAL A 2 -12.22 -9.53 -15.18
C VAL A 2 -12.18 -8.91 -13.79
N LYS A 3 -11.82 -9.68 -12.77
CA LYS A 3 -11.47 -9.12 -11.46
C LYS A 3 -10.15 -8.38 -11.67
N PHE A 4 -10.18 -7.06 -11.60
CA PHE A 4 -8.96 -6.30 -11.35
C PHE A 4 -8.49 -6.71 -9.94
N MET A 5 -7.49 -7.58 -9.88
CA MET A 5 -6.80 -7.87 -8.63
C MET A 5 -6.05 -6.59 -8.25
N GLN A 6 -6.46 -5.97 -7.16
CA GLN A 6 -5.74 -4.83 -6.61
C GLN A 6 -4.39 -5.35 -6.11
N ASN A 7 -3.30 -4.88 -6.71
CA ASN A 7 -1.96 -5.38 -6.39
C ASN A 7 -1.41 -4.72 -5.14
N TYR A 8 -1.79 -3.47 -4.87
CA TYR A 8 -1.27 -2.69 -3.76
C TYR A 8 -2.35 -2.24 -2.79
N PHE A 9 -1.97 -2.21 -1.52
CA PHE A 9 -2.77 -1.73 -0.40
C PHE A 9 -1.96 -0.71 0.39
N TYR A 10 -2.62 0.30 0.92
CA TYR A 10 -2.01 1.32 1.77
C TYR A 10 -2.64 1.26 3.17
N SER A 11 -1.79 1.29 4.20
CA SER A 11 -2.19 1.46 5.59
C SER A 11 -1.74 2.85 6.06
N ALA A 12 -2.69 3.65 6.53
CA ALA A 12 -2.38 4.96 7.13
C ALA A 12 -1.78 4.79 8.53
N GLN A 13 -2.13 3.72 9.23
CA GLN A 13 -1.62 3.39 10.56
C GLN A 13 -0.13 3.08 10.54
N THR A 14 0.35 2.28 9.59
CA THR A 14 1.78 1.97 9.43
C THR A 14 2.49 2.91 8.46
N ASN A 15 1.74 3.77 7.77
CA ASN A 15 2.21 4.61 6.67
C ASN A 15 2.99 3.80 5.63
N GLY A 16 2.47 2.62 5.30
CA GLY A 16 3.14 1.59 4.51
C GLY A 16 2.32 1.08 3.34
N PHE A 17 3.02 0.63 2.29
CA PHE A 17 2.44 -0.06 1.15
C PHE A 17 2.64 -1.58 1.27
N TYR A 18 1.61 -2.33 0.91
CA TYR A 18 1.55 -3.79 1.01
C TYR A 18 1.10 -4.38 -0.32
N ILE A 19 1.89 -5.31 -0.87
CA ILE A 19 1.55 -6.01 -2.11
C ILE A 19 0.75 -7.29 -1.82
N SER A 20 -0.30 -7.53 -2.60
CA SER A 20 -1.22 -8.66 -2.44
C SER A 20 -0.54 -10.02 -2.60
N SER A 21 0.50 -10.12 -3.43
CA SER A 21 1.28 -11.34 -3.65
C SER A 21 2.04 -11.81 -2.41
N LEU A 22 2.31 -10.91 -1.47
CA LEU A 22 2.99 -11.20 -0.21
C LEU A 22 2.03 -11.27 0.99
N LYS A 23 0.70 -11.22 0.75
CA LYS A 23 -0.31 -11.15 1.82
C LYS A 23 -0.17 -12.28 2.85
N SER A 24 0.02 -13.51 2.41
CA SER A 24 0.20 -14.66 3.32
C SER A 24 1.45 -14.53 4.21
N ILE A 25 2.51 -13.89 3.71
CA ILE A 25 3.73 -13.63 4.49
C ILE A 25 3.45 -12.57 5.55
N TYR A 26 2.73 -11.49 5.21
CA TYR A 26 2.34 -10.47 6.18
C TYR A 26 1.42 -11.02 7.27
N GLU A 27 0.42 -11.84 6.90
CA GLU A 27 -0.52 -12.47 7.83
C GLU A 27 0.17 -13.41 8.83
N THR A 28 1.30 -14.01 8.45
CA THR A 28 2.11 -14.89 9.32
C THR A 28 3.19 -14.13 10.10
N SER A 29 3.37 -12.84 9.84
CA SER A 29 4.29 -12.00 10.60
C SER A 29 3.73 -11.63 11.97
N ILE A 30 4.60 -11.21 12.89
CA ILE A 30 4.19 -10.79 14.25
C ILE A 30 3.17 -9.65 14.25
N ASN A 31 3.18 -8.79 13.22
CA ASN A 31 2.29 -7.63 13.10
C ASN A 31 1.06 -7.91 12.22
N GLY A 32 1.01 -9.06 11.54
CA GLY A 32 -0.09 -9.43 10.66
C GLY A 32 -0.26 -8.53 9.43
N TRP A 33 -1.41 -8.70 8.78
CA TRP A 33 -1.90 -7.78 7.75
C TRP A 33 -2.62 -6.60 8.44
N PRO A 34 -2.39 -5.33 8.01
CA PRO A 34 -3.01 -4.19 8.69
C PRO A 34 -4.54 -4.19 8.53
N GLU A 35 -5.25 -3.92 9.61
CA GLU A 35 -6.72 -3.84 9.61
C GLU A 35 -7.24 -2.67 8.77
N ASP A 36 -6.48 -1.59 8.67
CA ASP A 36 -6.81 -0.39 7.89
C ASP A 36 -6.26 -0.41 6.45
N ALA A 37 -5.69 -1.53 6.01
CA ALA A 37 -5.13 -1.66 4.67
C ALA A 37 -6.25 -1.54 3.60
N MET A 38 -6.25 -0.42 2.87
CA MET A 38 -7.20 -0.16 1.79
C MET A 38 -6.55 -0.40 0.42
N PRO A 39 -7.26 -1.02 -0.53
CA PRO A 39 -6.74 -1.20 -1.88
C PRO A 39 -6.53 0.16 -2.55
N ILE A 40 -5.43 0.29 -3.27
CA ILE A 40 -5.12 1.43 -4.13
C ILE A 40 -4.88 0.95 -5.56
N SER A 41 -5.03 1.85 -6.54
CA SER A 41 -4.70 1.51 -7.93
C SER A 41 -3.18 1.44 -8.13
N ASP A 42 -2.75 0.67 -9.12
CA ASP A 42 -1.33 0.54 -9.46
C ASP A 42 -0.77 1.87 -9.97
N GLU A 43 -1.58 2.67 -10.68
CA GLU A 43 -1.18 4.02 -11.11
C GLU A 43 -0.95 4.93 -9.91
N PHE A 44 -1.86 4.91 -8.92
CA PHE A 44 -1.70 5.73 -7.72
C PHE A 44 -0.48 5.29 -6.91
N TYR A 45 -0.23 3.98 -6.78
CA TYR A 45 1.00 3.48 -6.18
C TYR A 45 2.25 4.01 -6.91
N GLN A 46 2.27 3.93 -8.24
CA GLN A 46 3.39 4.41 -9.06
C GLN A 46 3.62 5.91 -8.90
N GLU A 47 2.56 6.74 -8.92
CA GLU A 47 2.65 8.19 -8.70
C GLU A 47 3.28 8.54 -7.34
N LEU A 48 2.94 7.79 -6.29
CA LEU A 48 3.47 8.01 -4.95
C LEU A 48 4.95 7.63 -4.84
N ILE A 49 5.35 6.49 -5.41
CA ILE A 49 6.75 6.04 -5.45
C ILE A 49 7.61 6.97 -6.30
N ASP A 50 7.12 7.37 -7.48
CA ASP A 50 7.80 8.34 -8.34
C ASP A 50 7.95 9.69 -7.64
N GLY A 51 6.90 10.14 -6.94
CA GLY A 51 6.94 11.33 -6.09
C GLY A 51 8.01 11.25 -5.00
N GLN A 52 8.15 10.11 -4.31
CA GLN A 52 9.19 9.90 -3.32
C GLN A 52 10.60 9.97 -3.94
N SER A 53 10.81 9.34 -5.10
CA SER A 53 12.10 9.36 -5.81
C SER A 53 12.52 10.77 -6.26
N CYS A 54 11.55 11.65 -6.52
CA CYS A 54 11.76 13.06 -6.88
C CYS A 54 11.85 14.01 -5.66
N GLY A 55 11.90 13.47 -4.43
CA GLY A 55 12.04 14.27 -3.20
C GLY A 55 10.74 14.92 -2.70
N LYS A 56 9.57 14.47 -3.17
CA LYS A 56 8.28 14.93 -2.62
C LYS A 56 7.92 14.12 -1.38
N PHE A 57 7.68 14.82 -0.27
CA PHE A 57 7.21 14.22 0.98
C PHE A 57 5.68 14.20 1.03
N ILE A 58 5.10 13.02 1.26
CA ILE A 58 3.69 12.92 1.64
C ILE A 58 3.59 13.44 3.09
N LYS A 59 3.16 14.68 3.26
CA LYS A 59 2.80 15.21 4.58
C LYS A 59 1.35 14.87 4.87
N ARG A 60 1.11 14.25 6.03
CA ARG A 60 -0.22 14.21 6.64
C ARG A 60 -0.67 15.65 6.87
N VAL A 61 -1.74 16.07 6.21
CA VAL A 61 -2.42 17.32 6.58
C VAL A 61 -3.21 17.01 7.85
N ALA A 62 -2.86 17.70 8.94
CA ALA A 62 -3.51 17.56 10.24
C ALA A 62 -4.91 18.17 10.23
#